data_AF-A0AA39FNC5-F1
#
_entry.id   AF-A0AA39FNC5-F1
#
_cell.length_a   1.000
_cell.length_b   1.000
_cell.length_c   1.000
_cell.angle_alpha   90.00
_cell.angle_beta   90.00
_cell.angle_gamma   90.00
#
_symmetry.space_group_name_H-M   'P 1'
#
loop_
_entity.id
_entity.type
_entity.pdbx_description
1 polymer ?
#
loop_
_entity_poly.entity_id
_entity_poly.type
_entity_poly.pdbx_seq_one_letter_code
_entity_poly.pdbx_strand_id
1 'polypeptide(L)'
;MLHRHPCILKYVSSWRKGSIYYLATEEVKPLVQVIGSQTTLQICIGLHSVLRALIFLHEKALASHNNVSITSIYVTPEGSWKLGGLEFLCKFTDFNQGYLKKIKTFRNEQSIAPEEAFASSEVQINPVAIDQFAFGVLTEQVLRLKNADDVPSLSDFRDLCMQSLKNEDPLLRTNLSTILNHPFFTHDFINIHAFLIELPLKTELEKEQFFSHLVQQLKTFPEKIVAEQLGRLLLSRMVLLDSTAQSKLLPYVLKPKIEDDNSEDVGLFSISTFKSYLVPKLLQIFRVRDTSIRLLLLAHLSAFIYAFQLDELKNQILPELLVGIKDHDDHLVSVTLQALAYLVPILGAATVIGGKRGKLFTDGRPNHSQTRQDVRMSKRINDANISIENVNSNVLELPERPSPDGGEDRVESPLIYAVDESAWSDWDTHETPNENIGSLELGIENDVISPVKDEMKEIDVAREDPKVDTTVYKKQIVISDITELDIKHSKCVQSTKEEVNFFMDMEPIIEKPKILHVEEVVPVKSVFDVKVNNSHADDDDGWDEDLNDWGGDNTIDLNN
;
A
#
# COMPACT_ATOMS: atom_id res chain seq x y z
N MET A 1 -22.19 -15.54 -19.02
CA MET A 1 -22.60 -14.44 -18.11
C MET A 1 -21.41 -14.03 -17.27
N LEU A 2 -21.31 -12.77 -16.85
CA LEU A 2 -20.22 -12.32 -15.97
C LEU A 2 -20.71 -12.26 -14.52
N HIS A 3 -20.48 -13.33 -13.76
CA HIS A 3 -20.77 -13.35 -12.33
C HIS A 3 -19.64 -12.65 -11.57
N ARG A 4 -19.97 -11.58 -10.83
CA ARG A 4 -19.02 -10.86 -9.98
C ARG A 4 -19.22 -11.29 -8.53
N HIS A 5 -18.23 -11.95 -7.95
CA HIS A 5 -18.22 -12.39 -6.56
C HIS A 5 -16.78 -12.40 -6.02
N PRO A 6 -16.49 -11.98 -4.77
CA PRO A 6 -15.11 -11.88 -4.27
C PRO A 6 -14.30 -13.19 -4.31
N CYS A 7 -14.97 -14.34 -4.26
CA CYS A 7 -14.35 -15.66 -4.29
C CYS A 7 -14.39 -16.35 -5.68
N ILE A 8 -14.86 -15.66 -6.73
CA ILE A 8 -14.78 -16.12 -8.13
C ILE A 8 -13.65 -15.37 -8.83
N LEU A 9 -12.92 -16.06 -9.72
CA LEU A 9 -11.77 -15.49 -10.44
C LEU A 9 -12.20 -14.29 -11.29
N LYS A 10 -11.60 -13.13 -11.02
CA LYS A 10 -11.95 -11.88 -11.71
C LYS A 10 -11.49 -11.89 -13.16
N TYR A 11 -12.45 -11.90 -14.08
CA TYR A 11 -12.25 -11.56 -15.49
C TYR A 11 -11.79 -10.10 -15.65
N VAL A 12 -10.82 -9.87 -16.53
CA VAL A 12 -10.33 -8.54 -16.93
C VAL A 12 -10.72 -8.23 -18.36
N SER A 13 -10.33 -9.07 -19.32
CA SER A 13 -10.63 -8.88 -20.74
C SER A 13 -10.49 -10.19 -21.53
N SER A 14 -10.96 -10.19 -22.77
CA SER A 14 -10.71 -11.26 -23.73
C SER A 14 -10.55 -10.67 -25.13
N TRP A 15 -9.73 -11.32 -25.96
CA TRP A 15 -9.48 -10.91 -27.34
C TRP A 15 -9.13 -12.12 -28.19
N ARG A 16 -9.14 -11.93 -29.52
CA ARG A 16 -8.77 -12.96 -30.49
C ARG A 16 -7.55 -12.50 -31.28
N LYS A 17 -6.57 -13.39 -31.47
CA LYS A 17 -5.41 -13.18 -32.36
C LYS A 17 -5.27 -14.39 -33.27
N GLY A 18 -5.64 -14.22 -34.54
CA GLY A 18 -5.71 -15.33 -35.51
C GLY A 18 -6.81 -16.33 -35.16
N SER A 19 -6.43 -17.59 -34.95
CA SER A 19 -7.32 -18.67 -34.48
C SER A 19 -7.40 -18.79 -32.94
N ILE A 20 -6.53 -18.10 -32.20
CA ILE A 20 -6.40 -18.24 -30.75
C ILE A 20 -7.28 -17.19 -30.05
N TYR A 21 -8.06 -17.64 -29.08
CA TYR A 21 -8.79 -16.81 -28.13
C TYR A 21 -7.97 -16.69 -26.83
N TYR A 22 -7.86 -15.48 -26.33
CA TYR A 22 -7.13 -15.13 -25.12
C TYR A 22 -8.11 -14.63 -24.06
N LEU A 23 -7.84 -15.01 -22.81
CA LEU A 23 -8.59 -14.62 -21.62
C LEU A 23 -7.59 -14.02 -20.62
N ALA A 24 -7.81 -12.78 -20.20
CA ALA A 24 -7.08 -12.16 -19.10
C ALA A 24 -7.95 -12.12 -17.85
N THR A 25 -7.34 -12.48 -16.72
CA THR A 25 -7.91 -12.43 -15.37
C THR A 25 -7.07 -11.53 -14.47
N GLU A 26 -7.45 -11.42 -13.19
CA GLU A 26 -6.49 -11.03 -12.16
C GLU A 26 -5.28 -11.98 -12.12
N GLU A 27 -4.14 -11.51 -11.60
CA GLU A 27 -2.95 -12.32 -11.45
C GLU A 27 -3.22 -13.48 -10.48
N VAL A 28 -2.92 -14.71 -10.92
CA VAL A 28 -3.11 -15.93 -10.12
C VAL A 28 -2.12 -17.03 -10.52
N LYS A 29 -1.94 -17.99 -9.61
CA LYS A 29 -1.29 -19.28 -9.85
C LYS A 29 -2.31 -20.42 -9.70
N PRO A 30 -2.30 -21.48 -10.53
CA PRO A 30 -3.16 -22.64 -10.33
C PRO A 30 -2.91 -23.31 -8.97
N LEU A 31 -3.96 -23.72 -8.25
CA LEU A 31 -3.84 -24.31 -6.91
C LEU A 31 -2.92 -25.54 -6.89
N VAL A 32 -2.98 -26.37 -7.94
CA VAL A 32 -2.12 -27.55 -8.15
C VAL A 32 -0.62 -27.24 -7.95
N GLN A 33 -0.17 -26.03 -8.30
CA GLN A 33 1.24 -25.65 -8.20
C GLN A 33 1.67 -25.21 -6.79
N VAL A 34 0.73 -24.80 -5.94
CA VAL A 34 1.03 -24.18 -4.63
C VAL A 34 0.52 -25.00 -3.44
N ILE A 35 -0.43 -25.92 -3.65
CA ILE A 35 -1.07 -26.72 -2.58
C ILE A 35 -0.07 -27.42 -1.65
N GLY A 36 1.05 -27.92 -2.18
CA GLY A 36 2.09 -28.61 -1.39
C GLY A 36 2.76 -27.72 -0.36
N SER A 37 2.81 -26.40 -0.60
CA SER A 37 3.36 -25.41 0.33
C SER A 37 2.33 -24.80 1.29
N GLN A 38 1.03 -25.01 1.06
CA GLN A 38 0.00 -24.35 1.88
C GLN A 38 -0.19 -25.04 3.23
N THR A 39 -0.40 -24.23 4.28
CA THR A 39 -0.76 -24.71 5.62
C THR A 39 -2.20 -25.20 5.67
N THR A 40 -2.56 -25.99 6.68
CA THR A 40 -3.92 -26.50 6.85
C THR A 40 -4.94 -25.37 7.08
N LEU A 41 -4.52 -24.29 7.76
CA LEU A 41 -5.32 -23.07 7.90
C LEU A 41 -5.53 -22.34 6.57
N GLN A 42 -4.50 -22.23 5.72
CA GLN A 42 -4.64 -21.66 4.37
C GLN A 42 -5.61 -22.46 3.51
N ILE A 43 -5.57 -23.80 3.61
CA ILE A 43 -6.51 -24.68 2.91
C ILE A 43 -7.94 -24.53 3.47
N CYS A 44 -8.09 -24.37 4.79
CA CYS A 44 -9.39 -24.08 5.41
C CYS A 44 -9.99 -22.76 4.90
N ILE A 45 -9.21 -21.67 4.94
CA ILE A 45 -9.59 -20.36 4.37
C ILE A 45 -9.94 -20.49 2.88
N GLY A 46 -9.16 -21.28 2.13
CA GLY A 46 -9.37 -21.53 0.71
C GLY A 46 -10.66 -22.29 0.40
N LEU A 47 -10.93 -23.37 1.12
CA LEU A 47 -12.16 -24.15 1.03
C LEU A 47 -13.37 -23.32 1.43
N HIS A 48 -13.26 -22.48 2.47
CA HIS A 48 -14.29 -21.53 2.88
C HIS A 48 -14.64 -20.54 1.75
N SER A 49 -13.63 -20.00 1.06
CA SER A 49 -13.82 -19.13 -0.11
C SER A 49 -14.51 -19.86 -1.28
N VAL A 50 -14.10 -21.09 -1.59
CA VAL A 50 -14.74 -21.90 -2.65
C VAL A 50 -16.18 -22.24 -2.29
N LEU A 51 -16.44 -22.61 -1.03
CA LEU A 51 -17.78 -22.93 -0.54
C LEU A 51 -18.73 -21.74 -0.67
N ARG A 52 -18.29 -20.53 -0.27
CA ARG A 52 -19.04 -19.28 -0.49
C ARG A 52 -19.28 -18.98 -1.97
N ALA A 53 -18.31 -19.27 -2.85
CA ALA A 53 -18.50 -19.12 -4.29
C ALA A 53 -19.58 -20.08 -4.85
N LEU A 54 -19.59 -21.33 -4.41
CA LEU A 54 -20.59 -22.33 -4.83
C LEU A 54 -21.99 -22.00 -4.31
N ILE A 55 -22.12 -21.61 -3.04
CA ILE A 55 -23.39 -21.14 -2.46
C ILE A 55 -23.95 -19.96 -3.27
N PHE A 56 -23.10 -18.98 -3.62
CA PHE A 56 -23.51 -17.87 -4.49
C PHE A 56 -23.97 -18.36 -5.88
N LEU A 57 -23.27 -19.31 -6.50
CA LEU A 57 -23.66 -19.85 -7.80
C LEU A 57 -25.02 -20.57 -7.73
N HIS A 58 -25.23 -21.38 -6.70
CA HIS A 58 -26.46 -22.16 -6.54
C HIS A 58 -27.66 -21.27 -6.15
N GLU A 59 -27.52 -20.42 -5.14
CA GLU A 59 -28.64 -19.67 -4.57
C GLU A 59 -28.93 -18.33 -5.28
N LYS A 60 -27.93 -17.69 -5.88
CA LYS A 60 -28.07 -16.35 -6.49
C LYS A 60 -27.91 -16.35 -8.00
N ALA A 61 -26.99 -17.15 -8.55
CA ALA A 61 -26.83 -17.27 -10.00
C ALA A 61 -27.73 -18.34 -10.64
N LEU A 62 -28.34 -19.23 -9.83
CA LEU A 62 -29.15 -20.36 -10.27
C LEU A 62 -28.42 -21.24 -11.31
N ALA A 63 -27.15 -21.53 -11.05
CA ALA A 63 -26.24 -22.23 -11.95
C ALA A 63 -25.30 -23.19 -11.20
N SER A 64 -24.98 -24.32 -11.81
CA SER A 64 -23.93 -25.24 -11.35
C SER A 64 -22.60 -24.96 -12.04
N HIS A 65 -21.51 -25.25 -11.34
CA HIS A 65 -20.13 -25.15 -11.83
C HIS A 65 -19.72 -26.40 -12.64
N ASN A 66 -20.19 -27.58 -12.24
CA ASN A 66 -20.01 -28.89 -12.86
C ASN A 66 -18.57 -29.46 -12.88
N ASN A 67 -17.52 -28.67 -12.65
CA ASN A 67 -16.12 -29.16 -12.65
C ASN A 67 -15.31 -28.79 -11.40
N VAL A 68 -15.94 -28.77 -10.21
CA VAL A 68 -15.25 -28.37 -8.97
C VAL A 68 -14.10 -29.34 -8.70
N SER A 69 -12.87 -28.82 -8.72
CA SER A 69 -11.66 -29.62 -8.68
C SER A 69 -10.44 -28.76 -8.35
N ILE A 70 -9.33 -29.38 -7.98
CA ILE A 70 -8.06 -28.65 -7.76
C ILE A 70 -7.58 -27.89 -9.02
N THR A 71 -8.00 -28.33 -10.20
CA THR A 71 -7.75 -27.68 -11.50
C THR A 71 -8.64 -26.48 -11.79
N SER A 72 -9.80 -26.36 -11.14
CA SER A 72 -10.70 -25.19 -11.29
C SER A 72 -10.45 -24.09 -10.26
N ILE A 73 -9.40 -24.20 -9.44
CA ILE A 73 -9.10 -23.26 -8.35
C ILE A 73 -7.74 -22.59 -8.57
N TYR A 74 -7.73 -21.29 -8.31
CA TYR A 74 -6.60 -20.40 -8.54
C TYR A 74 -6.29 -19.62 -7.25
N VAL A 75 -5.04 -19.26 -7.04
CA VAL A 75 -4.56 -18.57 -5.84
C VAL A 75 -3.90 -17.25 -6.26
N THR A 76 -4.38 -16.14 -5.71
CA THR A 76 -3.84 -14.79 -5.94
C THR A 76 -2.47 -14.59 -5.25
N PRO A 77 -1.67 -13.57 -5.61
CA PRO A 77 -0.45 -13.17 -4.88
C PRO A 77 -0.68 -12.87 -3.39
N GLU A 78 -1.93 -12.62 -2.98
CA GLU A 78 -2.38 -12.44 -1.59
C GLU A 78 -2.57 -13.77 -0.84
N GLY A 79 -2.58 -14.91 -1.54
CA GLY A 79 -2.88 -16.24 -0.98
C GLY A 79 -4.37 -16.61 -1.00
N SER A 80 -5.27 -15.70 -1.41
CA SER A 80 -6.72 -15.97 -1.49
C SER A 80 -7.06 -16.91 -2.64
N TRP A 81 -7.85 -17.96 -2.36
CA TRP A 81 -8.39 -18.87 -3.38
C TRP A 81 -9.55 -18.23 -4.15
N LYS A 82 -9.64 -18.56 -5.44
CA LYS A 82 -10.64 -18.11 -6.40
C LYS A 82 -11.15 -19.32 -7.19
N LEU A 83 -12.48 -19.45 -7.30
CA LEU A 83 -13.12 -20.39 -8.22
C LEU A 83 -13.00 -19.87 -9.66
N GLY A 84 -12.22 -20.55 -10.50
CA GLY A 84 -12.16 -20.39 -11.95
C GLY A 84 -12.90 -21.54 -12.63
N GLY A 85 -12.47 -21.99 -13.82
CA GLY A 85 -13.01 -23.21 -14.46
C GLY A 85 -14.46 -23.12 -14.98
N LEU A 86 -14.93 -21.89 -15.26
CA LEU A 86 -16.34 -21.60 -15.58
C LEU A 86 -16.78 -22.02 -17.00
N GLU A 87 -15.91 -22.67 -17.79
CA GLU A 87 -16.25 -23.21 -19.11
C GLU A 87 -17.35 -24.29 -19.08
N PHE A 88 -17.58 -24.91 -17.92
CA PHE A 88 -18.67 -25.87 -17.67
C PHE A 88 -19.83 -25.30 -16.84
N LEU A 89 -19.85 -23.98 -16.60
CA LEU A 89 -20.92 -23.36 -15.83
C LEU A 89 -22.25 -23.42 -16.62
N CYS A 90 -23.29 -23.97 -15.99
CA CYS A 90 -24.59 -24.19 -16.61
C CYS A 90 -25.71 -23.70 -15.69
N LYS A 91 -26.65 -22.90 -16.23
CA LYS A 91 -27.87 -22.53 -15.52
C LYS A 91 -28.74 -23.75 -15.26
N PHE A 92 -29.48 -23.75 -14.16
CA PHE A 92 -30.46 -24.80 -13.86
C PHE A 92 -31.56 -24.91 -14.93
N THR A 93 -31.90 -23.83 -15.63
CA THR A 93 -32.86 -23.84 -16.76
C THR A 93 -32.35 -24.59 -17.99
N ASP A 94 -31.03 -24.61 -18.19
CA ASP A 94 -30.39 -25.13 -19.39
C ASP A 94 -29.78 -26.53 -19.13
N PHE A 95 -29.66 -26.88 -17.84
CA PHE A 95 -29.06 -28.12 -17.34
C PHE A 95 -29.90 -29.34 -17.69
N ASN A 96 -29.25 -30.34 -18.29
CA ASN A 96 -29.87 -31.61 -18.65
C ASN A 96 -28.81 -32.70 -18.79
N GLN A 97 -29.25 -33.97 -18.83
CA GLN A 97 -28.34 -35.11 -18.92
C GLN A 97 -27.52 -35.13 -20.22
N GLY A 98 -28.04 -34.59 -21.33
CA GLY A 98 -27.31 -34.44 -22.59
C GLY A 98 -26.14 -33.47 -22.48
N TYR A 99 -26.31 -32.38 -21.72
CA TYR A 99 -25.24 -31.45 -21.38
C TYR A 99 -24.14 -32.14 -20.56
N LEU A 100 -24.48 -32.86 -19.48
CA LEU A 100 -23.50 -33.62 -18.69
C LEU A 100 -22.72 -34.62 -19.55
N LYS A 101 -23.42 -35.42 -20.37
CA LYS A 101 -22.80 -36.38 -21.30
C LYS A 101 -21.82 -35.71 -22.27
N LYS A 102 -22.14 -34.51 -22.78
CA LYS A 102 -21.27 -33.72 -23.68
C LYS A 102 -19.99 -33.23 -22.99
N ILE A 103 -20.06 -32.83 -21.71
CA ILE A 103 -18.90 -32.27 -21.00
C ILE A 103 -18.06 -33.30 -20.24
N LYS A 104 -18.58 -34.52 -20.05
CA LYS A 104 -17.98 -35.58 -19.20
C LYS A 104 -16.49 -35.85 -19.50
N THR A 105 -16.09 -35.86 -20.77
CA THR A 105 -14.70 -36.13 -21.21
C THR A 105 -13.71 -34.99 -20.95
N PHE A 106 -14.18 -33.82 -20.52
CA PHE A 106 -13.35 -32.63 -20.28
C PHE A 106 -13.32 -32.23 -18.79
N ARG A 107 -14.02 -32.97 -17.93
CA ARG A 107 -14.09 -32.76 -16.48
C ARG A 107 -13.05 -33.60 -15.75
N ASN A 108 -12.77 -33.25 -14.50
CA ASN A 108 -11.94 -34.08 -13.62
C ASN A 108 -12.66 -35.41 -13.35
N GLU A 109 -12.03 -36.53 -13.74
CA GLU A 109 -12.62 -37.88 -13.64
C GLU A 109 -13.01 -38.27 -12.20
N GLN A 110 -12.25 -37.82 -11.20
CA GLN A 110 -12.52 -38.11 -9.79
C GLN A 110 -13.70 -37.30 -9.24
N SER A 111 -14.02 -36.16 -9.85
CA SER A 111 -15.14 -35.27 -9.48
C SER A 111 -16.44 -35.60 -10.24
N ILE A 112 -16.50 -36.70 -11.01
CA ILE A 112 -17.74 -37.16 -11.65
C ILE A 112 -18.60 -37.87 -10.62
N ALA A 113 -19.85 -37.43 -10.44
CA ALA A 113 -20.72 -37.99 -9.41
C ALA A 113 -21.26 -39.37 -9.81
N PRO A 114 -21.45 -40.33 -8.87
CA PRO A 114 -21.85 -41.71 -9.19
C PRO A 114 -23.13 -41.83 -10.01
N GLU A 115 -24.13 -40.98 -9.75
CA GLU A 115 -25.39 -40.94 -10.47
C GLU A 115 -25.23 -40.64 -11.97
N GLU A 116 -24.13 -39.99 -12.38
CA GLU A 116 -23.82 -39.73 -13.80
C GLU A 116 -23.40 -40.98 -14.58
N ALA A 117 -23.13 -42.09 -13.90
CA ALA A 117 -22.86 -43.38 -14.53
C ALA A 117 -24.14 -44.20 -14.75
N PHE A 118 -25.11 -44.10 -13.83
CA PHE A 118 -26.29 -44.97 -13.77
C PHE A 118 -27.60 -44.31 -14.21
N ALA A 119 -27.64 -42.98 -14.36
CA ALA A 119 -28.86 -42.28 -14.77
C ALA A 119 -29.38 -42.77 -16.14
N SER A 120 -30.55 -43.42 -16.12
CA SER A 120 -31.41 -43.53 -17.29
C SER A 120 -31.92 -42.15 -17.71
N SER A 121 -32.47 -42.02 -18.92
CA SER A 121 -32.98 -40.73 -19.44
C SER A 121 -34.18 -40.16 -18.67
N GLU A 122 -34.71 -40.88 -17.69
CA GLU A 122 -35.92 -40.54 -16.92
C GLU A 122 -35.60 -39.96 -15.53
N VAL A 123 -34.38 -40.11 -15.02
CA VAL A 123 -33.99 -39.60 -13.70
C VAL A 123 -33.49 -38.16 -13.82
N GLN A 124 -34.22 -37.22 -13.21
CA GLN A 124 -33.81 -35.82 -13.14
C GLN A 124 -32.65 -35.65 -12.15
N ILE A 125 -31.44 -35.49 -12.69
CA ILE A 125 -30.23 -35.20 -11.90
C ILE A 125 -30.33 -33.78 -11.33
N ASN A 126 -30.07 -33.63 -10.03
CA ASN A 126 -29.96 -32.33 -9.38
C ASN A 126 -28.60 -31.67 -9.72
N PRO A 127 -28.55 -30.50 -10.39
CA PRO A 127 -27.29 -29.82 -10.72
C PRO A 127 -26.46 -29.43 -9.49
N VAL A 128 -27.09 -29.16 -8.34
CA VAL A 128 -26.40 -28.84 -7.07
C VAL A 128 -25.65 -30.06 -6.53
N ALA A 129 -26.22 -31.26 -6.69
CA ALA A 129 -25.63 -32.51 -6.16
C ALA A 129 -24.32 -32.89 -6.83
N ILE A 130 -24.14 -32.51 -8.11
CA ILE A 130 -22.88 -32.66 -8.84
C ILE A 130 -21.76 -31.83 -8.18
N ASP A 131 -22.04 -30.57 -7.88
CA ASP A 131 -21.07 -29.69 -7.23
C ASP A 131 -20.82 -30.06 -5.75
N GLN A 132 -21.84 -30.55 -5.04
CA GLN A 132 -21.70 -31.08 -3.67
C GLN A 132 -20.71 -32.26 -3.62
N PHE A 133 -20.88 -33.25 -4.50
CA PHE A 133 -19.98 -34.40 -4.59
C PHE A 133 -18.56 -33.96 -4.95
N ALA A 134 -18.44 -33.12 -5.97
CA ALA A 134 -17.15 -32.60 -6.46
C ALA A 134 -16.41 -31.75 -5.40
N PHE A 135 -17.13 -31.00 -4.55
CA PHE A 135 -16.54 -30.31 -3.39
C PHE A 135 -16.08 -31.28 -2.30
N GLY A 136 -16.80 -32.38 -2.05
CA GLY A 136 -16.36 -33.45 -1.16
C GLY A 136 -15.06 -34.11 -1.62
N VAL A 137 -14.94 -34.42 -2.92
CA VAL A 137 -13.72 -34.98 -3.55
C VAL A 137 -12.56 -33.98 -3.49
N LEU A 138 -12.80 -32.71 -3.82
CA LEU A 138 -11.80 -31.64 -3.66
C LEU A 138 -11.26 -31.60 -2.22
N THR A 139 -12.16 -31.62 -1.24
CA THR A 139 -11.84 -31.50 0.18
C THR A 139 -10.97 -32.66 0.66
N GLU A 140 -11.31 -33.89 0.29
CA GLU A 140 -10.47 -35.09 0.52
C GLU A 140 -9.07 -34.91 -0.10
N GLN A 141 -8.99 -34.49 -1.37
CA GLN A 141 -7.72 -34.33 -2.09
C GLN A 141 -6.79 -33.31 -1.43
N VAL A 142 -7.29 -32.10 -1.11
CA VAL A 142 -6.45 -31.01 -0.58
C VAL A 142 -6.07 -31.24 0.89
N LEU A 143 -6.91 -31.93 1.67
CA LEU A 143 -6.63 -32.22 3.08
C LEU A 143 -5.86 -33.52 3.29
N ARG A 144 -5.69 -34.40 2.29
CA ARG A 144 -5.14 -35.76 2.42
C ARG A 144 -3.84 -35.87 3.24
N LEU A 145 -2.95 -34.88 3.14
CA LEU A 145 -1.61 -34.89 3.76
C LEU A 145 -1.49 -33.95 4.98
N LYS A 146 -2.61 -33.54 5.59
CA LYS A 146 -2.65 -32.62 6.75
C LYS A 146 -2.96 -33.35 8.06
N ASN A 147 -2.50 -32.83 9.20
CA ASN A 147 -2.73 -33.47 10.50
C ASN A 147 -4.08 -33.03 11.07
N ALA A 148 -4.77 -33.95 11.75
CA ALA A 148 -6.08 -33.67 12.37
C ALA A 148 -6.04 -32.51 13.36
N ASP A 149 -4.90 -32.33 14.04
CA ASP A 149 -4.72 -31.33 15.10
C ASP A 149 -4.29 -29.94 14.59
N ASP A 150 -4.04 -29.78 13.28
CA ASP A 150 -3.56 -28.50 12.72
C ASP A 150 -4.61 -27.37 12.81
N VAL A 151 -5.91 -27.71 12.79
CA VAL A 151 -7.07 -26.79 12.89
C VAL A 151 -8.27 -27.48 13.56
N PRO A 152 -9.18 -26.75 14.24
CA PRO A 152 -10.34 -27.33 14.91
C PRO A 152 -11.24 -28.19 14.01
N SER A 153 -11.70 -29.34 14.54
CA SER A 153 -12.64 -30.27 13.90
C SER A 153 -12.30 -30.71 12.48
N LEU A 154 -11.02 -30.79 12.12
CA LEU A 154 -10.60 -31.29 10.81
C LEU A 154 -11.00 -32.76 10.58
N SER A 155 -10.92 -33.62 11.61
CA SER A 155 -11.32 -35.03 11.48
C SER A 155 -12.82 -35.14 11.23
N ASP A 156 -13.63 -34.54 12.09
CA ASP A 156 -15.10 -34.51 11.97
C ASP A 156 -15.54 -33.97 10.59
N PHE A 157 -14.85 -32.94 10.10
CA PHE A 157 -15.12 -32.36 8.78
C PHE A 157 -14.79 -33.31 7.63
N ARG A 158 -13.70 -34.08 7.71
CA ARG A 158 -13.37 -35.11 6.71
C ARG A 158 -14.41 -36.22 6.71
N ASP A 159 -14.81 -36.69 7.89
CA ASP A 159 -15.83 -37.74 8.03
C ASP A 159 -17.18 -37.28 7.47
N LEU A 160 -17.59 -36.05 7.77
CA LEU A 160 -18.78 -35.40 7.21
C LEU A 160 -18.70 -35.26 5.67
N CYS A 161 -17.54 -34.90 5.11
CA CYS A 161 -17.37 -34.85 3.66
C CYS A 161 -17.44 -36.24 3.00
N MET A 162 -16.88 -37.26 3.66
CA MET A 162 -16.89 -38.64 3.17
C MET A 162 -18.27 -39.30 3.25
N GLN A 163 -19.00 -39.09 4.35
CA GLN A 163 -20.29 -39.74 4.62
C GLN A 163 -21.47 -39.00 3.97
N SER A 164 -21.44 -37.67 3.97
CA SER A 164 -22.55 -36.84 3.50
C SER A 164 -22.33 -36.26 2.10
N LEU A 165 -21.22 -35.56 1.84
CA LEU A 165 -21.03 -34.92 0.53
C LEU A 165 -20.70 -35.92 -0.58
N LYS A 166 -19.93 -36.97 -0.27
CA LYS A 166 -19.61 -38.06 -1.20
C LYS A 166 -20.63 -39.21 -1.20
N ASN A 167 -21.81 -39.02 -0.60
CA ASN A 167 -22.85 -40.06 -0.55
C ASN A 167 -23.29 -40.48 -1.97
N GLU A 168 -23.53 -41.78 -2.17
CA GLU A 168 -24.00 -42.32 -3.46
C GLU A 168 -25.40 -41.79 -3.82
N ASP A 169 -26.28 -41.58 -2.83
CA ASP A 169 -27.59 -40.96 -3.04
C ASP A 169 -27.46 -39.42 -3.07
N PRO A 170 -27.79 -38.77 -4.21
CA PRO A 170 -27.76 -37.31 -4.33
C PRO A 170 -28.67 -36.57 -3.34
N LEU A 171 -29.75 -37.21 -2.86
CA LEU A 171 -30.73 -36.61 -1.95
C LEU A 171 -30.24 -36.57 -0.50
N LEU A 172 -29.27 -37.42 -0.14
CA LEU A 172 -28.66 -37.46 1.20
C LEU A 172 -27.49 -36.48 1.35
N ARG A 173 -27.08 -35.80 0.26
CA ARG A 173 -25.95 -34.85 0.29
C ARG A 173 -26.33 -33.55 1.00
N THR A 174 -25.65 -33.25 2.10
CA THR A 174 -25.86 -32.04 2.92
C THR A 174 -25.66 -30.76 2.12
N ASN A 175 -26.58 -29.79 2.26
CA ASN A 175 -26.50 -28.49 1.58
C ASN A 175 -25.21 -27.74 1.97
N LEU A 176 -24.53 -27.18 0.97
CA LEU A 176 -23.30 -26.40 1.13
C LEU A 176 -23.44 -25.23 2.12
N SER A 177 -24.61 -24.58 2.21
CA SER A 177 -24.84 -23.53 3.21
C SER A 177 -24.91 -24.06 4.65
N THR A 178 -25.32 -25.32 4.85
CA THR A 178 -25.22 -26.01 6.15
C THR A 178 -23.76 -26.35 6.48
N ILE A 179 -22.98 -26.79 5.48
CA ILE A 179 -21.55 -27.08 5.64
C ILE A 179 -20.78 -25.85 6.15
N LEU A 180 -21.13 -24.65 5.70
CA LEU A 180 -20.48 -23.40 6.09
C LEU A 180 -20.54 -23.12 7.61
N ASN A 181 -21.51 -23.70 8.31
CA ASN A 181 -21.66 -23.55 9.77
C ASN A 181 -20.87 -24.60 10.59
N HIS A 182 -20.19 -25.54 9.93
CA HIS A 182 -19.39 -26.57 10.61
C HIS A 182 -18.23 -25.93 11.42
N PRO A 183 -17.85 -26.45 12.60
CA PRO A 183 -16.77 -25.89 13.44
C PRO A 183 -15.43 -25.66 12.72
N PHE A 184 -15.14 -26.45 11.69
CA PHE A 184 -14.00 -26.26 10.78
C PHE A 184 -14.00 -24.88 10.09
N PHE A 185 -15.17 -24.32 9.79
CA PHE A 185 -15.33 -23.00 9.15
C PHE A 185 -15.78 -21.89 10.10
N THR A 186 -16.16 -22.20 11.34
CA THR A 186 -16.70 -21.22 12.31
C THR A 186 -15.80 -20.98 13.52
N HIS A 187 -14.55 -21.46 13.49
CA HIS A 187 -13.56 -21.11 14.51
C HIS A 187 -13.05 -19.66 14.36
N ASP A 188 -12.65 -19.05 15.47
CA ASP A 188 -12.36 -17.61 15.61
C ASP A 188 -11.53 -17.00 14.46
N PHE A 189 -10.46 -17.66 14.02
CA PHE A 189 -9.63 -17.16 12.93
C PHE A 189 -10.39 -17.00 11.59
N ILE A 190 -11.26 -17.96 11.25
CA ILE A 190 -12.08 -17.88 10.03
C ILE A 190 -13.14 -16.79 10.19
N ASN A 191 -13.73 -16.64 11.38
CA ASN A 191 -14.69 -15.56 11.66
C ASN A 191 -14.04 -14.18 11.50
N ILE A 192 -12.85 -13.97 12.06
CA ILE A 192 -12.06 -12.73 11.91
C ILE A 192 -11.73 -12.47 10.44
N HIS A 193 -11.22 -13.48 9.73
CA HIS A 193 -10.89 -13.37 8.30
C HIS A 193 -12.13 -13.06 7.44
N ALA A 194 -13.25 -13.72 7.70
CA ALA A 194 -14.53 -13.50 7.01
C ALA A 194 -15.07 -12.09 7.27
N PHE A 195 -15.09 -11.64 8.53
CA PHE A 195 -15.53 -10.31 8.90
C PHE A 195 -14.69 -9.22 8.22
N LEU A 196 -13.35 -9.37 8.21
CA LEU A 196 -12.45 -8.44 7.54
C LEU A 196 -12.66 -8.36 6.01
N ILE A 197 -13.02 -9.47 5.36
CA ILE A 197 -13.41 -9.47 3.93
C ILE A 197 -14.78 -8.81 3.71
N GLU A 198 -15.70 -9.00 4.66
CA GLU A 198 -17.08 -8.51 4.57
C GLU A 198 -17.28 -7.10 5.13
N LEU A 199 -16.24 -6.39 5.58
CA LEU A 199 -16.33 -5.04 6.15
C LEU A 199 -17.24 -4.05 5.37
N PRO A 200 -17.26 -4.01 4.02
CA PRO A 200 -18.18 -3.13 3.27
C PRO A 200 -19.66 -3.45 3.43
N LEU A 201 -20.01 -4.63 3.97
CA LEU A 201 -21.37 -5.12 4.21
C LEU A 201 -21.78 -5.03 5.69
N LYS A 202 -20.85 -4.66 6.59
CA LYS A 202 -21.11 -4.52 8.04
C LYS A 202 -21.56 -3.11 8.36
N THR A 203 -22.46 -2.99 9.33
CA THR A 203 -22.87 -1.71 9.93
C THR A 203 -21.76 -1.12 10.80
N GLU A 204 -21.80 0.19 11.05
CA GLU A 204 -20.82 0.85 11.92
C GLU A 204 -20.80 0.27 13.35
N LEU A 205 -21.96 -0.13 13.88
CA LEU A 205 -22.06 -0.76 15.21
C LEU A 205 -21.36 -2.12 15.25
N GLU A 206 -21.51 -2.95 14.21
CA GLU A 206 -20.79 -4.23 14.12
C GLU A 206 -19.27 -4.01 14.02
N LYS A 207 -18.83 -3.01 13.24
CA LYS A 207 -17.41 -2.64 13.14
C LYS A 207 -16.84 -2.17 14.47
N GLU A 208 -17.56 -1.29 15.18
CA GLU A 208 -17.16 -0.78 16.49
C GLU A 208 -16.96 -1.92 17.49
N GLN A 209 -17.95 -2.83 17.58
CA GLN A 209 -17.89 -4.01 18.45
C GLN A 209 -16.73 -4.93 18.08
N PHE A 210 -16.50 -5.17 16.79
CA PHE A 210 -15.41 -6.01 16.29
C PHE A 210 -14.04 -5.41 16.58
N PHE A 211 -13.76 -4.17 16.16
CA PHE A 211 -12.46 -3.54 16.34
C PHE A 211 -12.10 -3.26 17.80
N SER A 212 -13.11 -3.10 18.68
CA SER A 212 -12.89 -2.97 20.12
C SER A 212 -12.29 -4.22 20.79
N HIS A 213 -12.54 -5.41 20.25
CA HIS A 213 -12.08 -6.69 20.83
C HIS A 213 -10.99 -7.38 19.98
N LEU A 214 -10.87 -7.02 18.70
CA LEU A 214 -10.01 -7.70 17.73
C LEU A 214 -8.55 -7.86 18.21
N VAL A 215 -7.94 -6.85 18.83
CA VAL A 215 -6.54 -6.94 19.31
C VAL A 215 -6.36 -8.07 20.33
N GLN A 216 -7.31 -8.28 21.24
CA GLN A 216 -7.24 -9.36 22.23
C GLN A 216 -7.36 -10.73 21.54
N GLN A 217 -8.26 -10.86 20.56
CA GLN A 217 -8.41 -12.09 19.78
C GLN A 217 -7.17 -12.37 18.91
N LEU A 218 -6.57 -11.36 18.28
CA LEU A 218 -5.36 -11.54 17.47
C LEU A 218 -4.17 -12.01 18.31
N LYS A 219 -4.06 -11.58 19.58
CA LYS A 219 -3.01 -12.02 20.52
C LYS A 219 -3.12 -13.49 20.94
N THR A 220 -4.21 -14.20 20.67
CA THR A 220 -4.30 -15.66 20.94
C THR A 220 -3.67 -16.52 19.84
N PHE A 221 -3.39 -15.95 18.67
CA PHE A 221 -2.82 -16.64 17.53
C PHE A 221 -1.31 -16.35 17.38
N PRO A 222 -0.52 -17.27 16.80
CA PRO A 222 0.87 -17.00 16.46
C PRO A 222 1.01 -15.79 15.53
N GLU A 223 1.80 -14.79 15.93
CA GLU A 223 1.92 -13.50 15.22
C GLU A 223 2.24 -13.63 13.72
N LYS A 224 3.06 -14.63 13.35
CA LYS A 224 3.40 -14.93 11.96
C LYS A 224 2.17 -15.32 11.13
N ILE A 225 1.27 -16.11 11.70
CA ILE A 225 0.04 -16.55 11.03
C ILE A 225 -0.90 -15.35 10.83
N VAL A 226 -1.04 -14.51 11.86
CA VAL A 226 -1.82 -13.26 11.79
C VAL A 226 -1.24 -12.33 10.73
N ALA A 227 0.08 -12.11 10.70
CA ALA A 227 0.72 -11.23 9.73
C ALA A 227 0.59 -11.76 8.29
N GLU A 228 0.81 -13.06 8.09
CA GLU A 228 0.78 -13.71 6.77
C GLU A 228 -0.63 -13.77 6.17
N GLN A 229 -1.66 -14.05 6.98
CA GLN A 229 -3.04 -14.23 6.49
C GLN A 229 -3.91 -12.99 6.64
N LEU A 230 -3.72 -12.20 7.71
CA LEU A 230 -4.57 -11.05 8.02
C LEU A 230 -3.87 -9.70 7.80
N GLY A 231 -2.53 -9.63 7.74
CA GLY A 231 -1.79 -8.37 7.65
C GLY A 231 -2.24 -7.46 6.49
N ARG A 232 -2.57 -8.02 5.33
CA ARG A 232 -3.12 -7.25 4.19
C ARG A 232 -4.55 -6.75 4.40
N LEU A 233 -5.35 -7.48 5.17
CA LEU A 233 -6.74 -7.12 5.52
C LEU A 233 -6.76 -6.05 6.62
N LEU A 234 -5.90 -6.18 7.63
CA LEU A 234 -5.66 -5.21 8.70
C LEU A 234 -5.10 -3.87 8.16
N LEU A 235 -4.39 -3.90 7.03
CA LEU A 235 -3.94 -2.72 6.29
C LEU A 235 -4.80 -2.42 5.04
N SER A 236 -6.04 -2.89 5.00
CA SER A 236 -6.98 -2.57 3.92
C SER A 236 -7.51 -1.14 4.05
N ARG A 237 -7.91 -0.53 2.92
CA ARG A 237 -8.49 0.84 2.90
C ARG A 237 -9.64 1.01 3.90
N MET A 238 -10.49 0.00 4.07
CA MET A 238 -11.63 0.06 4.99
C MET A 238 -11.17 0.12 6.45
N VAL A 239 -10.19 -0.70 6.84
CA VAL A 239 -9.63 -0.68 8.20
C VAL A 239 -8.85 0.61 8.46
N LEU A 240 -8.09 1.11 7.48
CA LEU A 240 -7.34 2.36 7.62
C LEU A 240 -8.24 3.60 7.76
N LEU A 241 -9.46 3.58 7.23
CA LEU A 241 -10.40 4.71 7.29
C LEU A 241 -11.48 4.58 8.36
N ASP A 242 -11.50 3.47 9.11
CA ASP A 242 -12.46 3.23 10.20
C ASP A 242 -11.98 3.86 11.53
N SER A 243 -12.84 4.64 12.19
CA SER A 243 -12.48 5.43 13.38
C SER A 243 -12.24 4.57 14.62
N THR A 244 -12.95 3.45 14.78
CA THR A 244 -12.70 2.50 15.86
C THR A 244 -11.40 1.74 15.60
N ALA A 245 -11.14 1.33 14.36
CA ALA A 245 -9.87 0.71 13.99
C ALA A 245 -8.68 1.66 14.22
N GLN A 246 -8.78 2.93 13.83
CA GLN A 246 -7.73 3.94 14.07
C GLN A 246 -7.41 4.13 15.56
N SER A 247 -8.41 4.05 16.43
CA SER A 247 -8.23 4.26 17.88
C SER A 247 -7.94 2.98 18.69
N LYS A 248 -8.42 1.81 18.25
CA LYS A 248 -8.34 0.54 19.01
C LYS A 248 -7.42 -0.51 18.40
N LEU A 249 -7.20 -0.51 17.08
CA LEU A 249 -6.45 -1.55 16.36
C LEU A 249 -5.11 -1.05 15.80
N LEU A 250 -5.13 0.02 15.01
CA LEU A 250 -3.96 0.50 14.28
C LEU A 250 -2.76 0.89 15.16
N PRO A 251 -2.91 1.40 16.40
CA PRO A 251 -1.78 1.63 17.29
C PRO A 251 -0.99 0.36 17.63
N TYR A 252 -1.63 -0.81 17.56
CA TYR A 252 -1.02 -2.13 17.80
C TYR A 252 -0.53 -2.80 16.50
N VAL A 253 -1.21 -2.56 15.37
CA VAL A 253 -0.83 -3.08 14.04
C VAL A 253 0.36 -2.33 13.46
N LEU A 254 0.39 -1.00 13.58
CA LEU A 254 1.42 -0.13 13.00
C LEU A 254 2.63 0.08 13.91
N LYS A 255 2.61 -0.40 15.16
CA LYS A 255 3.77 -0.35 16.07
C LYS A 255 4.39 -1.75 16.18
N PRO A 256 5.60 -1.98 15.66
CA PRO A 256 6.34 -3.21 15.93
C PRO A 256 6.57 -3.40 17.43
N LYS A 257 6.53 -4.67 17.83
CA LYS A 257 6.88 -5.14 19.17
C LYS A 257 8.38 -4.95 19.41
N ILE A 258 8.76 -4.42 20.56
CA ILE A 258 10.15 -4.23 20.98
C ILE A 258 10.43 -5.25 22.08
N GLU A 259 11.48 -6.06 21.94
CA GLU A 259 11.78 -7.21 22.80
C GLU A 259 12.47 -6.82 24.13
N ASP A 260 12.26 -5.60 24.62
CA ASP A 260 12.83 -5.13 25.89
C ASP A 260 11.98 -5.59 27.09
N ASP A 261 12.63 -6.39 27.95
CA ASP A 261 12.10 -7.25 29.03
C ASP A 261 11.23 -6.57 30.14
N ASN A 262 10.94 -5.28 30.03
CA ASN A 262 10.25 -4.48 31.06
C ASN A 262 9.15 -3.54 30.53
N SER A 263 8.74 -3.64 29.25
CA SER A 263 7.66 -2.79 28.71
C SER A 263 6.36 -3.57 28.49
N GLU A 264 5.22 -3.00 28.89
CA GLU A 264 3.90 -3.58 28.58
C GLU A 264 3.69 -3.60 27.07
N ASP A 265 3.67 -4.81 26.49
CA ASP A 265 3.82 -5.02 25.05
C ASP A 265 2.67 -4.47 24.19
N VAL A 266 2.90 -3.28 23.63
CA VAL A 266 1.93 -2.52 22.81
C VAL A 266 1.89 -2.97 21.34
N GLY A 267 2.82 -3.79 20.86
CA GLY A 267 2.84 -4.25 19.45
C GLY A 267 2.11 -5.59 19.24
N LEU A 268 1.55 -5.81 18.04
CA LEU A 268 1.03 -7.12 17.60
C LEU A 268 2.08 -8.02 16.94
N PHE A 269 3.17 -7.45 16.42
CA PHE A 269 4.14 -8.17 15.59
C PHE A 269 5.59 -7.81 15.96
N SER A 270 6.45 -8.80 16.15
CA SER A 270 7.90 -8.65 16.22
C SER A 270 8.44 -7.86 15.04
N ILE A 271 9.57 -7.17 15.22
CA ILE A 271 10.21 -6.39 14.16
C ILE A 271 10.52 -7.23 12.92
N SER A 272 10.87 -8.52 13.08
CA SER A 272 11.06 -9.48 11.99
C SER A 272 9.77 -9.80 11.21
N THR A 273 8.68 -10.05 11.91
CA THR A 273 7.37 -10.35 11.32
C THR A 273 6.80 -9.11 10.62
N PHE A 274 6.89 -7.94 11.27
CA PHE A 274 6.48 -6.66 10.68
C PHE A 274 7.25 -6.35 9.38
N LYS A 275 8.58 -6.51 9.39
CA LYS A 275 9.43 -6.36 8.19
C LYS A 275 9.06 -7.32 7.07
N SER A 276 8.74 -8.58 7.40
CA SER A 276 8.48 -9.61 6.40
C SER A 276 7.12 -9.47 5.71
N TYR A 277 6.09 -9.01 6.44
CA TYR A 277 4.70 -9.06 5.97
C TYR A 277 4.02 -7.69 5.85
N LEU A 278 4.33 -6.73 6.73
CA LEU A 278 3.65 -5.42 6.76
C LEU A 278 4.41 -4.36 5.96
N VAL A 279 5.75 -4.28 6.06
CA VAL A 279 6.56 -3.31 5.31
C VAL A 279 6.31 -3.35 3.78
N PRO A 280 6.30 -4.51 3.09
CA PRO A 280 5.99 -4.57 1.66
C PRO A 280 4.60 -4.00 1.32
N LYS A 281 3.65 -4.10 2.24
CA LYS A 281 2.31 -3.56 2.06
C LYS A 281 2.27 -2.05 2.34
N LEU A 282 2.96 -1.57 3.38
CA LEU A 282 3.08 -0.15 3.69
C LEU A 282 3.74 0.62 2.55
N LEU A 283 4.81 0.10 1.95
CA LEU A 283 5.46 0.69 0.77
C LEU A 283 4.49 0.88 -0.41
N GLN A 284 3.55 -0.05 -0.63
CA GLN A 284 2.48 0.11 -1.62
C GLN A 284 1.48 1.19 -1.22
N ILE A 285 1.09 1.27 0.06
CA ILE A 285 0.10 2.22 0.56
C ILE A 285 0.64 3.66 0.53
N PHE A 286 1.92 3.89 0.82
CA PHE A 286 2.54 5.22 0.71
C PHE A 286 2.43 5.82 -0.70
N ARG A 287 2.37 5.00 -1.75
CA ARG A 287 2.20 5.42 -3.15
C ARG A 287 0.76 5.79 -3.52
N VAL A 288 -0.22 5.55 -2.63
CA VAL A 288 -1.62 5.91 -2.84
C VAL A 288 -1.80 7.41 -2.60
N ARG A 289 -2.42 8.10 -3.56
CA ARG A 289 -2.78 9.53 -3.50
C ARG A 289 -4.11 9.70 -2.77
N ASP A 290 -4.10 9.48 -1.45
CA ASP A 290 -5.26 9.66 -0.58
C ASP A 290 -4.84 10.41 0.69
N THR A 291 -5.40 11.59 0.90
CA THR A 291 -5.03 12.50 1.99
C THR A 291 -5.26 11.88 3.37
N SER A 292 -6.40 11.24 3.60
CA SER A 292 -6.75 10.64 4.90
C SER A 292 -5.82 9.47 5.25
N ILE A 293 -5.56 8.57 4.29
CA ILE A 293 -4.58 7.48 4.47
C ILE A 293 -3.17 8.05 4.67
N ARG A 294 -2.80 9.11 3.94
CA ARG A 294 -1.47 9.73 4.07
C ARG A 294 -1.30 10.32 5.47
N LEU A 295 -2.22 11.18 5.92
CA LEU A 295 -2.19 11.79 7.26
C LEU A 295 -2.08 10.72 8.36
N LEU A 296 -2.87 9.65 8.28
CA LEU A 296 -2.80 8.51 9.19
C LEU A 296 -1.42 7.84 9.21
N LEU A 297 -0.85 7.54 8.04
CA LEU A 297 0.48 6.94 7.95
C LEU A 297 1.56 7.85 8.53
N LEU A 298 1.46 9.16 8.34
CA LEU A 298 2.40 10.13 8.90
C LEU A 298 2.26 10.26 10.42
N ALA A 299 1.04 10.26 10.95
CA ALA A 299 0.76 10.28 12.38
C ALA A 299 1.37 9.09 13.13
N HIS A 300 1.45 7.92 12.48
CA HIS A 300 2.09 6.72 13.04
C HIS A 300 3.55 6.51 12.58
N LEU A 301 4.11 7.33 11.68
CA LEU A 301 5.40 7.04 11.02
C LEU A 301 6.55 6.83 12.01
N SER A 302 6.62 7.65 13.07
CA SER A 302 7.64 7.54 14.11
C SER A 302 7.65 6.18 14.82
N ALA A 303 6.51 5.49 14.87
CA ALA A 303 6.36 4.18 15.51
C ALA A 303 6.93 3.01 14.67
N PHE A 304 7.12 3.17 13.35
CA PHE A 304 7.59 2.10 12.46
C PHE A 304 8.68 2.50 11.45
N ILE A 305 9.13 3.75 11.42
CA ILE A 305 10.13 4.22 10.44
C ILE A 305 11.43 3.38 10.46
N TYR A 306 11.85 2.91 11.64
CA TYR A 306 13.02 2.05 11.84
C TYR A 306 12.83 0.60 11.33
N ALA A 307 11.62 0.23 10.92
CA ALA A 307 11.35 -1.05 10.28
C ALA A 307 11.72 -1.06 8.79
N PHE A 308 11.78 0.10 8.13
CA PHE A 308 12.21 0.18 6.74
C PHE A 308 13.74 0.03 6.61
N GLN A 309 14.18 -0.48 5.46
CA GLN A 309 15.58 -0.47 5.06
C GLN A 309 15.99 0.93 4.56
N LEU A 310 17.29 1.22 4.61
CA LEU A 310 17.84 2.51 4.17
C LEU A 310 17.49 2.84 2.70
N ASP A 311 17.50 1.82 1.83
CA ASP A 311 17.16 1.98 0.42
C ASP A 311 15.66 2.23 0.20
N GLU A 312 14.80 1.54 0.96
CA GLU A 312 13.34 1.75 0.95
C GLU A 312 12.98 3.17 1.41
N LEU A 313 13.62 3.65 2.48
CA LEU A 313 13.45 5.03 2.96
C LEU A 313 13.88 6.05 1.90
N LYS A 314 15.04 5.84 1.26
CA LYS A 314 15.62 6.77 0.29
C LYS A 314 14.89 6.79 -1.05
N ASN A 315 14.52 5.63 -1.59
CA ASN A 315 14.06 5.47 -2.97
C ASN A 315 12.53 5.30 -3.10
N GLN A 316 11.81 5.01 -1.99
CA GLN A 316 10.36 4.78 -2.01
C GLN A 316 9.61 5.72 -1.05
N ILE A 317 10.02 5.82 0.22
CA ILE A 317 9.30 6.67 1.20
C ILE A 317 9.59 8.15 0.97
N LEU A 318 10.86 8.56 0.92
CA LEU A 318 11.25 9.97 0.77
C LEU A 318 10.65 10.62 -0.49
N PRO A 319 10.67 10.02 -1.70
CA PRO A 319 10.00 10.60 -2.87
C PRO A 319 8.50 10.82 -2.66
N GLU A 320 7.81 9.91 -1.97
CA GLU A 320 6.38 10.04 -1.69
C GLU A 320 6.07 11.14 -0.66
N LEU A 321 6.96 11.37 0.31
CA LEU A 321 6.89 12.52 1.21
C LEU A 321 7.15 13.83 0.45
N LEU A 322 8.16 13.89 -0.42
CA LEU A 322 8.47 15.10 -1.18
C LEU A 322 7.35 15.55 -2.13
N VAL A 323 6.45 14.65 -2.55
CA VAL A 323 5.22 15.04 -3.27
C VAL A 323 4.19 15.68 -2.32
N GLY A 324 4.08 15.23 -1.07
CA GLY A 324 3.12 15.78 -0.09
C GLY A 324 3.42 17.23 0.34
N ILE A 325 4.65 17.71 0.15
CA ILE A 325 5.04 19.11 0.39
C ILE A 325 4.58 20.03 -0.76
N LYS A 326 4.26 19.44 -1.92
CA LYS A 326 3.74 20.15 -3.10
C LYS A 326 2.22 20.10 -3.20
N ASP A 327 1.56 19.62 -2.16
CA ASP A 327 0.10 19.58 -2.07
C ASP A 327 -0.45 20.98 -1.76
N HIS A 328 -1.76 21.18 -1.96
CA HIS A 328 -2.44 22.44 -1.65
C HIS A 328 -2.97 22.49 -0.21
N ASP A 329 -3.06 21.35 0.48
CA ASP A 329 -3.53 21.27 1.86
C ASP A 329 -2.40 21.58 2.85
N ASP A 330 -2.43 22.79 3.41
CA ASP A 330 -1.48 23.26 4.43
C ASP A 330 -1.33 22.29 5.62
N HIS A 331 -2.40 21.57 5.99
CA HIS A 331 -2.33 20.57 7.07
C HIS A 331 -1.47 19.37 6.64
N LEU A 332 -1.73 18.81 5.47
CA LEU A 332 -0.93 17.73 4.90
C LEU A 332 0.54 18.15 4.69
N VAL A 333 0.78 19.36 4.16
CA VAL A 333 2.14 19.90 3.97
C VAL A 333 2.87 20.01 5.31
N SER A 334 2.22 20.58 6.34
CA SER A 334 2.78 20.71 7.70
C SER A 334 3.13 19.35 8.32
N VAL A 335 2.22 18.38 8.29
CA VAL A 335 2.45 17.02 8.81
C VAL A 335 3.54 16.30 8.01
N THR A 336 3.63 16.54 6.70
CA THR A 336 4.69 15.98 5.84
C THR A 336 6.07 16.56 6.15
N LEU A 337 6.17 17.86 6.45
CA LEU A 337 7.41 18.50 6.89
C LEU A 337 7.87 17.96 8.26
N GLN A 338 6.93 17.72 9.19
CA GLN A 338 7.23 17.03 10.45
C GLN A 338 7.73 15.60 10.22
N ALA A 339 7.09 14.86 9.30
CA ALA A 339 7.49 13.51 8.95
C ALA A 339 8.92 13.42 8.37
N LEU A 340 9.33 14.39 7.54
CA LEU A 340 10.72 14.47 7.05
C LEU A 340 11.75 14.61 8.18
N ALA A 341 11.40 15.24 9.30
CA ALA A 341 12.33 15.39 10.42
C ALA A 341 12.76 14.03 11.01
N TYR A 342 11.90 13.00 10.97
CA TYR A 342 12.27 11.64 11.36
C TYR A 342 13.25 10.95 10.39
N LEU A 343 13.27 11.35 9.12
CA LEU A 343 14.20 10.81 8.12
C LEU A 343 15.60 11.46 8.24
N VAL A 344 15.71 12.68 8.76
CA VAL A 344 16.98 13.42 8.83
C VAL A 344 18.07 12.70 9.65
N PRO A 345 17.81 12.13 10.83
CA PRO A 345 18.79 11.32 11.57
C PRO A 345 19.22 10.03 10.86
N ILE A 346 18.41 9.51 9.92
CA ILE A 346 18.61 8.21 9.28
C ILE A 346 19.32 8.35 7.93
N LEU A 347 18.84 9.26 7.07
CA LEU A 347 19.35 9.50 5.71
C LEU A 347 20.34 10.68 5.63
N GLY A 348 20.43 11.50 6.68
CA GLY A 348 21.18 12.75 6.68
C GLY A 348 20.44 13.91 6.00
N ALA A 349 20.56 15.12 6.55
CA ALA A 349 19.86 16.31 6.07
C ALA A 349 20.14 16.64 4.58
N ALA A 350 21.34 16.32 4.08
CA ALA A 350 21.71 16.50 2.68
C ALA A 350 20.88 15.61 1.72
N THR A 351 20.50 14.39 2.15
CA THR A 351 19.67 13.48 1.36
C THR A 351 18.19 13.89 1.39
N VAL A 352 17.69 14.27 2.58
CA VAL A 352 16.25 14.53 2.82
C VAL A 352 15.79 15.87 2.25
N ILE A 353 16.59 16.92 2.45
CA ILE A 353 16.23 18.31 2.12
C ILE A 353 17.05 18.84 0.93
N GLY A 354 18.17 18.18 0.57
CA GLY A 354 19.04 18.59 -0.53
C GLY A 354 20.05 19.69 -0.18
N GLY A 355 20.71 20.24 -1.21
CA GLY A 355 21.57 21.42 -1.15
C GLY A 355 23.03 21.19 -0.72
N LYS A 356 23.92 22.10 -1.13
CA LYS A 356 25.28 22.23 -0.58
C LYS A 356 25.16 22.87 0.82
N ARG A 357 25.65 22.19 1.86
CA ARG A 357 25.48 22.64 3.26
C ARG A 357 26.78 23.17 3.84
N GLY A 358 26.75 24.40 4.35
CA GLY A 358 27.81 24.98 5.17
C GLY A 358 27.50 24.89 6.67
N LYS A 359 28.51 25.04 7.52
CA LYS A 359 28.32 25.22 8.96
C LYS A 359 27.98 26.69 9.24
N LEU A 360 26.68 27.01 9.32
CA LEU A 360 26.18 28.36 9.57
C LEU A 360 26.16 28.74 11.08
N PHE A 361 26.19 27.75 11.97
CA PHE A 361 26.13 27.94 13.42
C PHE A 361 27.45 27.52 14.07
N THR A 362 28.02 28.40 14.88
CA THR A 362 29.13 28.11 15.79
C THR A 362 28.60 27.53 17.11
N ASP A 363 29.44 26.78 17.83
CA ASP A 363 29.10 26.39 19.20
C ASP A 363 29.53 27.55 20.11
N GLY A 364 28.56 28.29 20.63
CA GLY A 364 28.79 29.47 21.49
C GLY A 364 29.27 29.13 22.91
N ARG A 365 29.59 27.86 23.19
CA ARG A 365 30.19 27.44 24.45
C ARG A 365 31.60 28.00 24.57
N PRO A 366 32.03 28.49 25.76
CA PRO A 366 33.39 28.94 25.97
C PRO A 366 34.38 27.84 25.61
N ASN A 367 35.29 28.13 24.66
CA ASN A 367 36.34 27.21 24.27
C ASN A 367 37.31 27.02 25.43
N HIS A 368 37.16 25.92 26.19
CA HIS A 368 38.26 25.43 27.01
C HIS A 368 39.40 25.07 26.06
N SER A 369 40.49 25.82 26.16
CA SER A 369 41.59 25.85 25.20
C SER A 369 42.36 24.53 25.15
N GLN A 370 41.89 23.58 24.33
CA GLN A 370 42.74 22.49 23.87
C GLN A 370 43.83 23.10 22.98
N THR A 371 45.04 23.14 23.52
CA THR A 371 46.23 23.75 22.92
C THR A 371 46.50 23.18 21.52
N ARG A 372 46.15 23.93 20.48
CA ARG A 372 46.54 23.57 19.10
C ARG A 372 48.03 23.81 18.92
N GLN A 373 48.77 22.73 18.69
CA GLN A 373 50.13 22.82 18.14
C GLN A 373 50.05 23.13 16.65
N ASP A 374 50.40 24.35 16.26
CA ASP A 374 50.47 24.77 14.86
C ASP A 374 51.63 24.10 14.12
N VAL A 375 51.34 23.06 13.33
CA VAL A 375 52.27 22.57 12.31
C VAL A 375 52.17 23.46 11.07
N ARG A 376 53.02 24.50 11.03
CA ARG A 376 53.19 25.35 9.84
C ARG A 376 53.73 24.54 8.67
N MET A 377 52.90 24.32 7.64
CA MET A 377 53.35 23.90 6.31
C MET A 377 52.96 24.96 5.28
N SER A 378 53.96 25.71 4.82
CA SER A 378 53.81 26.74 3.80
C SER A 378 53.74 26.13 2.39
N LYS A 379 52.85 26.65 1.54
CA LYS A 379 53.05 26.70 0.08
C LYS A 379 52.23 27.82 -0.57
N ARG A 380 52.74 28.29 -1.71
CA ARG A 380 52.48 29.61 -2.30
C ARG A 380 51.19 29.68 -3.12
N ILE A 381 50.72 30.92 -3.26
CA ILE A 381 49.73 31.44 -4.21
C ILE A 381 50.09 31.08 -5.66
N ASN A 382 49.06 30.92 -6.50
CA ASN A 382 49.08 31.37 -7.89
C ASN A 382 47.67 31.85 -8.25
N ASP A 383 47.54 33.11 -8.65
CA ASP A 383 46.28 33.71 -9.09
C ASP A 383 45.89 33.27 -10.51
N ALA A 384 44.59 33.14 -10.76
CA ALA A 384 44.03 33.11 -12.11
C ALA A 384 42.64 33.75 -12.10
N ASN A 385 42.51 34.89 -12.78
CA ASN A 385 41.24 35.61 -12.95
C ASN A 385 40.23 34.75 -13.73
N ILE A 386 39.00 34.63 -13.22
CA ILE A 386 37.83 34.28 -14.01
C ILE A 386 36.71 35.28 -13.67
N SER A 387 36.38 36.11 -14.66
CA SER A 387 35.21 36.98 -14.64
C SER A 387 33.93 36.15 -14.78
N ILE A 388 32.95 36.39 -13.91
CA ILE A 388 31.59 35.82 -14.02
C ILE A 388 30.65 36.96 -14.40
N GLU A 389 29.90 36.79 -15.48
CA GLU A 389 28.87 37.72 -15.93
C GLU A 389 27.61 37.57 -15.07
N ASN A 390 26.99 38.68 -14.69
CA ASN A 390 25.70 38.68 -13.99
C ASN A 390 24.57 38.22 -14.91
N VAL A 391 23.84 37.19 -14.50
CA VAL A 391 22.51 36.86 -15.05
C VAL A 391 21.47 37.18 -14.00
N ASN A 392 20.63 38.18 -14.26
CA ASN A 392 19.50 38.52 -13.40
C ASN A 392 18.42 37.43 -13.50
N SER A 393 18.05 36.85 -12.35
CA SER A 393 16.81 36.08 -12.20
C SER A 393 16.08 36.57 -10.94
N ASN A 394 14.93 37.20 -11.12
CA ASN A 394 14.11 37.70 -10.02
C ASN A 394 13.56 36.53 -9.18
N VAL A 395 14.16 36.30 -8.01
CA VAL A 395 13.60 35.47 -6.95
C VAL A 395 13.02 36.40 -5.90
N LEU A 396 11.83 36.08 -5.38
CA LEU A 396 11.29 36.72 -4.17
C LEU A 396 12.11 36.22 -2.97
N GLU A 397 13.20 36.92 -2.68
CA GLU A 397 14.01 36.68 -1.49
C GLU A 397 13.17 37.03 -0.25
N LEU A 398 12.84 36.02 0.56
CA LEU A 398 12.44 36.25 1.94
C LEU A 398 13.64 36.86 2.66
N PRO A 399 13.48 38.00 3.36
CA PRO A 399 14.62 38.70 3.95
C PRO A 399 15.33 37.80 4.96
N GLU A 400 16.59 37.46 4.67
CA GLU A 400 17.45 36.78 5.64
C GLU A 400 17.54 37.66 6.89
N ARG A 401 17.26 37.06 8.05
CA ARG A 401 17.38 37.76 9.33
C ARG A 401 18.84 38.19 9.50
N PRO A 402 19.14 39.48 9.73
CA PRO A 402 20.51 39.90 9.99
C PRO A 402 21.09 39.10 11.14
N SER A 403 22.36 38.70 11.00
CA SER A 403 23.10 37.94 12.01
C SER A 403 22.94 38.60 13.39
N PRO A 404 22.76 37.82 14.48
CA PRO A 404 22.75 38.37 15.82
C PRO A 404 24.01 39.22 16.05
N ASP A 405 23.84 40.40 16.65
CA ASP A 405 24.87 41.41 16.83
C ASP A 405 25.92 40.99 17.89
N GLY A 406 26.75 40.02 17.49
CA GLY A 406 27.88 39.48 18.22
C GLY A 406 29.12 39.56 17.33
N GLY A 407 29.52 40.78 17.00
CA GLY A 407 30.56 41.07 16.01
C GLY A 407 31.98 40.77 16.50
N GLU A 408 32.45 39.55 16.25
CA GLU A 408 33.88 39.20 16.24
C GLU A 408 34.26 38.40 14.98
N ASP A 409 34.36 39.10 13.84
CA ASP A 409 35.29 38.76 12.74
C ASP A 409 35.41 39.97 11.79
N ARG A 410 36.36 40.87 12.10
CA ARG A 410 36.70 41.99 11.21
C ARG A 410 37.65 41.53 10.10
N VAL A 411 37.26 41.77 8.85
CA VAL A 411 38.22 42.08 7.78
C VAL A 411 37.91 43.51 7.32
N GLU A 412 38.77 44.44 7.73
CA GLU A 412 38.57 45.86 7.46
C GLU A 412 38.82 46.21 5.98
N SER A 413 37.94 47.02 5.39
CA SER A 413 38.17 47.69 4.10
C SER A 413 38.13 49.21 4.35
N PRO A 414 39.06 50.01 3.81
CA PRO A 414 39.28 51.38 4.27
C PRO A 414 38.46 52.46 3.56
N LEU A 415 38.10 53.52 4.31
CA LEU A 415 37.52 54.82 3.90
C LEU A 415 36.03 54.74 3.47
N ILE A 416 35.16 55.72 3.76
CA ILE A 416 35.35 57.19 3.86
C ILE A 416 34.67 57.78 5.12
N TYR A 417 35.21 58.89 5.63
CA TYR A 417 34.62 59.69 6.73
C TYR A 417 33.30 60.38 6.34
N ALA A 418 32.31 60.30 7.23
CA ALA A 418 31.36 61.39 7.47
C ALA A 418 31.20 61.52 9.00
N VAL A 419 31.49 62.72 9.53
CA VAL A 419 31.27 63.05 10.94
C VAL A 419 29.89 63.67 11.05
N ASP A 420 29.08 63.19 11.99
CA ASP A 420 28.08 64.04 12.63
C ASP A 420 27.97 63.66 14.11
N GLU A 421 28.03 64.65 14.99
CA GLU A 421 27.98 64.48 16.44
C GLU A 421 26.56 64.79 16.94
N SER A 422 26.01 63.97 17.85
CA SER A 422 25.00 64.47 18.79
C SER A 422 24.80 63.56 20.01
N ALA A 423 25.14 64.11 21.18
CA ALA A 423 24.60 63.81 22.53
C ALA A 423 24.82 62.37 23.09
N TRP A 424 25.53 62.11 24.19
CA TRP A 424 25.40 62.63 25.57
C TRP A 424 23.94 62.56 26.11
N SER A 425 23.63 62.04 27.29
CA SER A 425 24.39 61.35 28.35
C SER A 425 23.37 60.74 29.34
N ASP A 426 23.78 60.40 30.58
CA ASP A 426 22.94 60.41 31.80
C ASP A 426 21.88 59.28 31.99
N TRP A 427 21.64 58.69 33.18
CA TRP A 427 22.26 58.82 34.52
C TRP A 427 22.52 57.45 35.18
N ASP A 428 23.59 57.47 35.96
CA ASP A 428 24.09 56.59 37.02
C ASP A 428 23.11 55.91 38.02
N THR A 429 23.61 54.81 38.64
CA THR A 429 23.45 54.40 40.07
C THR A 429 22.06 53.88 40.58
N HIS A 430 21.93 53.11 41.67
CA HIS A 430 22.80 52.82 42.84
C HIS A 430 22.74 51.34 43.34
N GLU A 431 23.91 50.87 43.82
CA GLU A 431 24.19 50.13 45.07
C GLU A 431 23.56 48.76 45.46
N THR A 432 24.46 47.79 45.62
CA THR A 432 24.45 46.66 46.57
C THR A 432 24.75 47.14 48.01
N PRO A 433 24.40 46.42 49.11
CA PRO A 433 25.25 45.31 49.61
C PRO A 433 24.42 44.19 50.33
N ASN A 434 24.92 43.12 50.96
CA ASN A 434 26.28 42.77 51.44
C ASN A 434 26.43 41.25 51.72
N GLU A 435 27.66 40.72 51.71
CA GLU A 435 28.24 39.68 52.63
C GLU A 435 27.54 38.29 52.85
N ASN A 436 28.22 37.16 53.20
CA ASN A 436 29.62 36.88 53.54
C ASN A 436 30.00 35.37 53.46
N ILE A 437 31.32 35.06 53.46
CA ILE A 437 32.02 33.78 53.78
C ILE A 437 32.11 32.71 52.66
N GLY A 438 33.24 32.06 52.35
CA GLY A 438 34.63 32.14 52.88
C GLY A 438 35.24 30.80 53.31
N SER A 439 36.32 30.36 52.62
CA SER A 439 37.39 29.35 52.93
C SER A 439 37.48 28.24 51.85
N LEU A 440 38.57 28.03 51.08
CA LEU A 440 39.98 27.67 51.41
C LEU A 440 40.10 26.31 52.16
N GLU A 441 40.99 25.35 51.84
CA GLU A 441 42.09 25.25 50.84
C GLU A 441 42.67 23.79 50.72
N LEU A 442 43.40 23.50 49.62
CA LEU A 442 44.55 22.53 49.45
C LEU A 442 44.41 21.02 49.80
N GLY A 443 45.07 20.05 49.14
CA GLY A 443 45.99 20.04 47.96
C GLY A 443 46.72 18.67 47.75
N ILE A 444 47.72 18.63 46.85
CA ILE A 444 48.85 17.64 46.74
C ILE A 444 48.64 16.32 45.90
N GLU A 445 48.97 16.41 44.60
CA GLU A 445 50.08 15.74 43.85
C GLU A 445 50.29 14.19 43.66
N ASN A 446 50.70 13.86 42.40
CA ASN A 446 51.62 12.79 41.88
C ASN A 446 51.11 11.30 41.85
N ASP A 447 51.51 10.40 40.91
CA ASP A 447 52.40 10.48 39.73
C ASP A 447 52.17 9.34 38.68
N VAL A 448 52.61 9.59 37.42
CA VAL A 448 53.18 8.71 36.34
C VAL A 448 52.83 7.20 36.20
N ILE A 449 52.56 6.73 34.95
CA ILE A 449 53.23 5.61 34.23
C ILE A 449 52.80 5.51 32.74
N SER A 450 53.73 5.06 31.88
CA SER A 450 53.68 4.99 30.40
C SER A 450 53.13 3.66 29.80
N PRO A 451 52.76 3.62 28.50
CA PRO A 451 52.44 2.39 27.78
C PRO A 451 53.65 1.76 27.06
N VAL A 452 53.63 0.43 26.92
CA VAL A 452 54.67 -0.42 26.31
C VAL A 452 54.24 -0.90 24.90
N LYS A 453 55.22 -1.20 24.03
CA LYS A 453 55.04 -1.86 22.72
C LYS A 453 55.44 -3.34 22.78
N ASP A 454 54.82 -4.18 21.95
CA ASP A 454 55.44 -5.13 20.99
C ASP A 454 54.34 -5.92 20.24
N GLU A 455 54.36 -5.98 18.90
CA GLU A 455 54.74 -7.14 18.03
C GLU A 455 53.93 -8.44 18.32
N MET A 456 53.38 -9.23 17.39
CA MET A 456 53.76 -9.68 16.03
C MET A 456 52.49 -10.13 15.23
N LYS A 457 52.45 -10.48 13.93
CA LYS A 457 53.15 -10.21 12.64
C LYS A 457 52.27 -10.83 11.51
N GLU A 458 52.32 -10.33 10.27
CA GLU A 458 51.68 -10.96 9.08
C GLU A 458 52.71 -11.60 8.13
N ILE A 459 52.26 -12.49 7.23
CA ILE A 459 53.10 -13.29 6.31
C ILE A 459 52.76 -12.93 4.85
N ASP A 460 53.78 -12.51 4.10
CA ASP A 460 53.72 -12.29 2.65
C ASP A 460 53.94 -13.59 1.84
N VAL A 461 53.13 -13.83 0.80
CA VAL A 461 53.49 -14.66 -0.36
C VAL A 461 52.88 -14.06 -1.63
N ALA A 462 53.71 -13.76 -2.64
CA ALA A 462 53.35 -13.05 -3.86
C ALA A 462 52.97 -13.94 -5.06
N ARG A 463 52.26 -13.35 -6.05
CA ARG A 463 52.26 -13.64 -7.52
C ARG A 463 51.33 -12.63 -8.23
N GLU A 464 51.88 -11.67 -8.99
CA GLU A 464 52.08 -11.69 -10.46
C GLU A 464 50.83 -11.31 -11.30
N ASP A 465 50.85 -10.12 -11.90
CA ASP A 465 49.85 -9.58 -12.85
C ASP A 465 49.93 -10.23 -14.25
N PRO A 466 48.88 -10.07 -15.10
CA PRO A 466 49.03 -9.04 -16.14
C PRO A 466 47.75 -8.28 -16.59
N LYS A 467 47.92 -6.96 -16.72
CA LYS A 467 47.37 -6.04 -17.76
C LYS A 467 45.84 -5.89 -17.93
N VAL A 468 45.37 -4.66 -17.71
CA VAL A 468 44.06 -4.13 -18.15
C VAL A 468 44.28 -2.99 -19.15
N ASP A 469 43.59 -3.03 -20.28
CA ASP A 469 43.56 -1.96 -21.30
C ASP A 469 42.50 -0.89 -21.00
N THR A 470 42.67 0.28 -21.63
CA THR A 470 42.06 1.55 -21.21
C THR A 470 40.69 1.84 -21.86
N THR A 471 39.63 2.14 -21.08
CA THR A 471 38.41 2.80 -21.60
C THR A 471 37.81 3.87 -20.67
N VAL A 472 38.09 5.12 -21.00
CA VAL A 472 37.35 6.39 -20.78
C VAL A 472 36.09 6.35 -19.87
N TYR A 473 36.17 7.03 -18.72
CA TYR A 473 35.01 7.43 -17.92
C TYR A 473 34.21 8.55 -18.60
N LYS A 474 32.88 8.38 -18.74
CA LYS A 474 31.97 9.49 -19.07
C LYS A 474 31.78 10.39 -17.84
N LYS A 475 31.94 11.70 -18.05
CA LYS A 475 31.80 12.74 -17.01
C LYS A 475 30.33 12.83 -16.56
N GLN A 476 30.10 12.82 -15.25
CA GLN A 476 28.76 12.87 -14.66
C GLN A 476 28.18 14.29 -14.78
N ILE A 477 26.93 14.40 -15.26
CA ILE A 477 26.24 15.69 -15.41
C ILE A 477 25.77 16.14 -14.02
N VAL A 478 26.19 17.33 -13.61
CA VAL A 478 25.74 17.97 -12.36
C VAL A 478 24.53 18.84 -12.69
N ILE A 479 23.34 18.34 -12.40
CA ILE A 479 22.10 19.11 -12.44
C ILE A 479 22.16 20.13 -11.29
N SER A 480 21.95 21.40 -11.61
CA SER A 480 22.17 22.51 -10.65
C SER A 480 20.86 23.04 -10.06
N ASP A 481 19.74 22.86 -10.77
CA ASP A 481 18.40 23.27 -10.36
C ASP A 481 17.35 22.21 -10.73
N ILE A 482 16.29 22.10 -9.94
CA ILE A 482 15.19 21.14 -10.12
C ILE A 482 14.25 21.55 -11.27
N THR A 483 14.30 22.80 -11.71
CA THR A 483 13.55 23.30 -12.88
C THR A 483 14.03 22.67 -14.20
N GLU A 484 15.28 22.20 -14.26
CA GLU A 484 15.87 21.53 -15.43
C GLU A 484 15.24 20.16 -15.73
N LEU A 485 14.34 19.66 -14.87
CA LEU A 485 13.60 18.41 -15.03
C LEU A 485 12.21 18.59 -15.71
N ASP A 486 11.81 19.81 -16.07
CA ASP A 486 10.57 20.04 -16.84
C ASP A 486 10.74 19.60 -18.31
N ILE A 487 9.80 18.79 -18.78
CA ILE A 487 9.69 18.25 -20.14
C ILE A 487 9.67 19.38 -21.19
N LYS A 488 9.20 20.58 -20.83
CA LYS A 488 9.19 21.76 -21.71
C LYS A 488 10.56 22.42 -21.92
N HIS A 489 11.55 22.13 -21.07
CA HIS A 489 12.86 22.80 -21.07
C HIS A 489 14.05 21.86 -21.34
N SER A 490 13.84 20.55 -21.41
CA SER A 490 14.87 19.57 -21.76
C SER A 490 15.40 19.73 -23.19
N LYS A 491 16.63 20.28 -23.33
CA LYS A 491 17.35 20.32 -24.62
C LYS A 491 17.77 18.91 -25.03
N CYS A 492 17.33 18.47 -26.21
CA CYS A 492 17.74 17.20 -26.81
C CYS A 492 19.26 17.20 -27.09
N VAL A 493 19.96 16.15 -26.64
CA VAL A 493 21.39 15.97 -26.92
C VAL A 493 21.57 15.47 -28.35
N GLN A 494 22.02 16.35 -29.25
CA GLN A 494 22.46 15.94 -30.58
C GLN A 494 23.72 15.07 -30.48
N SER A 495 23.58 13.76 -30.66
CA SER A 495 24.73 12.88 -30.92
C SER A 495 25.10 12.92 -32.40
N THR A 496 26.29 13.43 -32.71
CA THR A 496 26.84 13.44 -34.08
C THR A 496 27.33 12.06 -34.48
N LYS A 497 26.39 11.20 -34.89
CA LYS A 497 26.62 10.04 -35.76
C LYS A 497 25.47 9.91 -36.75
N GLU A 498 25.80 9.61 -38.00
CA GLU A 498 24.83 9.40 -39.07
C GLU A 498 24.10 8.06 -38.88
N GLU A 499 22.96 8.09 -38.20
CA GLU A 499 22.02 6.96 -38.18
C GLU A 499 20.90 7.22 -39.19
N VAL A 500 20.72 6.28 -40.12
CA VAL A 500 19.71 6.36 -41.19
C VAL A 500 18.32 6.23 -40.58
N ASN A 501 17.51 7.30 -40.67
CA ASN A 501 16.16 7.33 -40.12
C ASN A 501 15.16 6.59 -41.03
N PHE A 502 15.01 5.28 -40.80
CA PHE A 502 14.12 4.38 -41.56
C PHE A 502 12.61 4.67 -41.42
N PHE A 503 12.19 5.68 -40.64
CA PHE A 503 10.77 5.97 -40.36
C PHE A 503 10.29 7.34 -40.86
N MET A 504 11.08 8.06 -41.67
CA MET A 504 10.70 9.38 -42.20
C MET A 504 9.40 9.38 -43.03
N ASP A 505 9.03 8.25 -43.64
CA ASP A 505 7.85 8.14 -44.51
C ASP A 505 6.55 7.73 -43.78
N MET A 506 6.56 7.66 -42.43
CA MET A 506 5.45 7.16 -41.61
C MET A 506 4.92 8.17 -40.58
N GLU A 507 4.99 9.47 -40.88
CA GLU A 507 4.26 10.49 -40.11
C GLU A 507 2.76 10.50 -40.48
N PRO A 508 1.83 10.38 -39.52
CA PRO A 508 0.40 10.44 -39.80
C PRO A 508 -0.03 11.88 -40.14
N ILE A 509 -0.51 12.09 -41.36
CA ILE A 509 -1.06 13.38 -41.81
C ILE A 509 -2.37 13.66 -41.07
N ILE A 510 -2.32 14.49 -40.04
CA ILE A 510 -3.51 15.02 -39.37
C ILE A 510 -4.00 16.23 -40.18
N GLU A 511 -4.86 15.98 -41.17
CA GLU A 511 -5.61 17.06 -41.82
C GLU A 511 -6.54 17.73 -40.81
N LYS A 512 -6.57 19.07 -40.81
CA LYS A 512 -7.51 19.83 -39.96
C LYS A 512 -8.95 19.51 -40.38
N PRO A 513 -9.87 19.23 -39.44
CA PRO A 513 -11.25 18.91 -39.80
C PRO A 513 -11.89 20.08 -40.54
N LYS A 514 -12.37 19.84 -41.77
CA LYS A 514 -13.26 20.77 -42.47
C LYS A 514 -14.57 20.88 -41.70
N ILE A 515 -14.86 22.07 -41.17
CA ILE A 515 -16.18 22.40 -40.65
C ILE A 515 -17.15 22.41 -41.83
N LEU A 516 -17.99 21.40 -41.93
CA LEU A 516 -19.12 21.38 -42.85
C LEU A 516 -20.30 22.05 -42.16
N HIS A 517 -20.71 23.22 -42.63
CA HIS A 517 -22.04 23.74 -42.33
C HIS A 517 -23.06 22.84 -43.02
N VAL A 518 -23.81 22.08 -42.23
CA VAL A 518 -25.01 21.37 -42.67
C VAL A 518 -26.18 22.33 -42.50
N GLU A 519 -26.89 22.63 -43.59
CA GLU A 519 -28.13 23.41 -43.50
C GLU A 519 -29.21 22.59 -42.77
N GLU A 520 -29.98 23.27 -41.93
CA GLU A 520 -30.94 22.65 -41.02
C GLU A 520 -32.18 22.16 -41.78
N VAL A 521 -32.26 20.85 -42.01
CA VAL A 521 -33.41 20.23 -42.71
C VAL A 521 -34.56 20.00 -41.72
N VAL A 522 -35.69 20.64 -42.01
CA VAL A 522 -36.94 20.61 -41.23
C VAL A 522 -37.36 19.18 -40.84
N PRO A 523 -37.68 18.91 -39.56
CA PRO A 523 -38.06 17.57 -39.12
C PRO A 523 -39.45 17.16 -39.63
N VAL A 524 -39.52 16.03 -40.32
CA VAL A 524 -40.77 15.34 -40.65
C VAL A 524 -41.30 14.63 -39.40
N LYS A 525 -42.60 14.78 -39.14
CA LYS A 525 -43.28 14.31 -37.92
C LYS A 525 -43.16 12.79 -37.73
N SER A 526 -42.70 12.38 -36.55
CA SER A 526 -42.88 11.01 -36.03
C SER A 526 -44.18 10.91 -35.20
N VAL A 527 -44.67 9.69 -34.98
CA VAL A 527 -46.11 9.39 -34.86
C VAL A 527 -46.64 9.33 -33.41
N PHE A 528 -45.91 9.82 -32.40
CA PHE A 528 -46.23 9.53 -30.98
C PHE A 528 -46.23 10.71 -29.99
N ASP A 529 -46.57 11.94 -30.43
CA ASP A 529 -46.83 13.05 -29.50
C ASP A 529 -48.33 13.34 -29.31
N VAL A 530 -48.82 13.06 -28.10
CA VAL A 530 -50.18 13.39 -27.64
C VAL A 530 -50.21 14.84 -27.17
N LYS A 531 -51.13 15.63 -27.73
CA LYS A 531 -51.33 17.03 -27.33
C LYS A 531 -51.95 17.12 -25.92
N VAL A 532 -51.33 17.93 -25.08
CA VAL A 532 -52.02 18.60 -23.96
C VAL A 532 -52.00 20.10 -24.25
N ASN A 533 -53.18 20.71 -24.35
CA ASN A 533 -53.31 22.16 -24.52
C ASN A 533 -52.98 22.85 -23.20
N ASN A 534 -52.23 23.94 -23.24
CA ASN A 534 -52.14 24.88 -22.14
C ASN A 534 -52.62 26.27 -22.63
N SER A 535 -53.38 26.98 -21.80
CA SER A 535 -53.98 28.26 -22.18
C SER A 535 -53.91 29.26 -21.02
N HIS A 536 -53.12 30.33 -21.22
CA HIS A 536 -53.14 31.62 -20.50
C HIS A 536 -52.81 31.57 -18.98
N ALA A 537 -51.75 32.27 -18.54
CA ALA A 537 -51.74 33.69 -18.12
C ALA A 537 -52.04 33.81 -16.59
N ASP A 538 -51.42 34.65 -15.77
CA ASP A 538 -50.40 35.71 -15.93
C ASP A 538 -49.39 35.66 -14.74
N ASP A 539 -48.48 36.63 -14.68
CA ASP A 539 -47.61 37.11 -13.58
C ASP A 539 -47.97 36.72 -12.12
N ASP A 540 -46.95 36.44 -11.28
CA ASP A 540 -46.55 37.31 -10.13
C ASP A 540 -45.20 36.87 -9.49
N ASP A 541 -44.64 37.74 -8.65
CA ASP A 541 -43.37 37.63 -7.92
C ASP A 541 -43.32 36.57 -6.79
N GLY A 542 -42.12 36.26 -6.28
CA GLY A 542 -41.97 35.72 -4.92
C GLY A 542 -40.72 34.89 -4.65
N TRP A 543 -39.99 35.20 -3.57
CA TRP A 543 -38.84 34.44 -3.07
C TRP A 543 -39.22 33.52 -1.89
N ASP A 544 -38.25 32.68 -1.51
CA ASP A 544 -38.07 31.96 -0.25
C ASP A 544 -38.73 30.58 -0.03
N GLU A 545 -37.85 29.66 0.42
CA GLU A 545 -37.96 28.71 1.55
C GLU A 545 -39.39 28.25 1.95
N ASP A 546 -39.68 26.96 2.15
CA ASP A 546 -38.90 25.99 2.94
C ASP A 546 -39.54 24.57 2.89
N LEU A 547 -38.93 23.60 3.59
CA LEU A 547 -39.52 22.38 4.18
C LEU A 547 -40.05 21.23 3.28
N ASN A 548 -39.26 20.15 3.29
CA ASN A 548 -39.59 18.83 3.88
C ASN A 548 -41.05 18.30 3.93
N ASP A 549 -41.09 16.99 3.63
CA ASP A 549 -42.00 15.98 4.21
C ASP A 549 -43.47 15.99 3.76
N TRP A 550 -43.94 14.81 3.35
CA TRP A 550 -45.22 14.21 3.78
C TRP A 550 -45.32 12.79 3.19
N GLY A 551 -45.35 11.79 4.06
CA GLY A 551 -45.68 10.41 3.69
C GLY A 551 -47.18 10.22 3.40
N GLY A 552 -47.59 8.98 3.10
CA GLY A 552 -48.98 8.66 2.81
C GLY A 552 -49.22 7.18 2.50
N ASP A 553 -49.22 6.36 3.55
CA ASP A 553 -49.63 4.95 3.48
C ASP A 553 -51.12 4.82 3.11
N ASN A 554 -51.50 3.74 2.42
CA ASN A 554 -52.87 3.51 1.96
C ASN A 554 -53.33 2.09 2.30
N THR A 555 -53.77 1.91 3.55
CA THR A 555 -54.61 0.78 3.94
C THR A 555 -56.05 1.03 3.51
N ILE A 556 -56.60 0.14 2.68
CA ILE A 556 -58.03 0.11 2.34
C ILE A 556 -58.66 -1.05 3.11
N ASP A 557 -59.76 -0.77 3.80
CA ASP A 557 -60.54 -1.81 4.47
C ASP A 557 -62.06 -1.55 4.38
N LEU A 558 -62.81 -2.65 4.39
CA LEU A 558 -64.23 -2.84 4.70
C LEU A 558 -65.31 -2.94 3.58
N ASN A 559 -65.94 -4.13 3.63
CA ASN A 559 -67.37 -4.45 3.43
C ASN A 559 -67.97 -4.52 2.02
N ASN A 560 -68.02 -5.75 1.48
CA ASN A 560 -69.26 -6.57 1.50
C ASN A 560 -68.95 -8.07 1.34
#